data_AF-A0A4Q1ZUW3-F1
#
_entry.id   AF-A0A4Q1ZUW3-F1
#
_cell.length_a   1.000
_cell.length_b   1.000
_cell.length_c   1.000
_cell.angle_alpha   90.00
_cell.angle_beta   90.00
_cell.angle_gamma   90.00
#
_symmetry.space_group_name_H-M   'P 1'
#
loop_
_entity.id
_entity.type
_entity.pdbx_description
1 polymer ?
#
loop_
_entity_poly.entity_id
_entity_poly.type
_entity_poly.pdbx_seq_one_letter_code
_entity_poly.pdbx_strand_id
1 'polypeptide(L)' 'MRVLKGIIDNRIILEGIDAHDDTAVLDIKPYLPCSDRVLKVHTADWATNWPQSLEESSTFDWSKVFDSAML' A
#
# COMPACT_ATOMS: atom_id res chain seq x y z
N MET A 1 -1.07 -8.87 -4.51
CA MET A 1 0.00 -7.85 -4.63
C MET A 1 1.36 -8.46 -4.26
N ARG A 2 2.40 -8.25 -5.07
CA ARG A 2 3.78 -8.64 -4.72
C ARG A 2 4.67 -7.39 -4.75
N VAL A 3 4.83 -6.80 -3.57
CA VAL A 3 5.60 -5.57 -3.34
C VAL A 3 7.10 -5.76 -3.61
N LEU A 4 7.67 -6.88 -3.15
CA LEU A 4 9.08 -7.20 -3.38
C LEU A 4 9.31 -7.75 -4.81
N LYS A 5 10.01 -6.98 -5.64
CA LYS A 5 10.36 -7.34 -7.02
C LYS A 5 11.68 -8.09 -7.13
N GLY A 6 12.64 -7.78 -6.26
CA GLY A 6 13.94 -8.46 -6.26
C GLY A 6 14.86 -7.96 -5.16
N ILE A 7 15.96 -8.68 -4.97
CA ILE A 7 17.07 -8.30 -4.10
C ILE A 7 18.34 -8.42 -4.95
N ILE A 8 19.14 -7.35 -5.00
CA ILE A 8 20.40 -7.29 -5.74
C ILE A 8 21.44 -6.72 -4.78
N ASP A 9 22.40 -7.54 -4.37
CA ASP A 9 23.39 -7.20 -3.35
C ASP A 9 22.74 -6.63 -2.09
N ASN A 10 22.99 -5.35 -1.79
CA ASN A 10 22.45 -4.61 -0.65
C ASN A 10 21.20 -3.78 -1.00
N ARG A 11 20.55 -4.02 -2.15
CA ARG A 11 19.38 -3.26 -2.62
C ARG A 11 18.14 -4.13 -2.66
N ILE A 12 17.04 -3.56 -2.15
CA ILE A 12 15.69 -4.12 -2.25
C ILE A 12 14.96 -3.37 -3.35
N ILE A 13 14.49 -4.09 -4.37
CA ILE A 13 13.68 -3.53 -5.45
C ILE A 13 12.21 -3.80 -5.12
N LEU A 14 11.42 -2.74 -4.98
CA LEU A 14 10.03 -2.82 -4.56
C LEU A 14 9.13 -1.85 -5.34
N GLU A 15 7.81 -2.04 -5.22
CA GLU A 15 6.78 -1.11 -5.71
C GLU A 15 5.90 -0.61 -4.57
N GLY A 16 5.11 0.45 -4.79
CA GLY A 16 4.09 0.89 -3.84
C GLY A 16 4.61 1.67 -2.63
N ILE A 17 5.72 2.40 -2.79
CA ILE A 17 6.14 3.44 -1.85
C ILE A 17 5.77 4.82 -2.39
N ASP A 18 5.48 5.73 -1.49
CA ASP A 18 5.14 7.14 -1.73
C ASP A 18 6.26 8.10 -1.27
N ALA A 19 7.45 7.56 -1.01
CA ALA A 19 8.63 8.33 -0.64
C ALA A 19 9.27 9.01 -1.87
N HIS A 20 9.77 10.23 -1.68
CA HIS A 20 10.62 10.88 -2.67
C HIS A 20 11.95 10.14 -2.85
N ASP A 21 12.58 10.36 -4.00
CA ASP A 21 13.93 9.84 -4.24
C ASP A 21 14.90 10.31 -3.14
N ASP A 22 15.86 9.46 -2.80
CA ASP A 22 16.82 9.66 -1.70
C ASP A 22 16.24 9.88 -0.28
N THR A 23 14.93 9.62 -0.06
CA THR A 23 14.37 9.62 1.30
C THR A 23 15.09 8.59 2.17
N ALA A 24 15.64 9.03 3.30
CA ALA A 24 16.42 8.15 4.18
C ALA A 24 15.58 7.00 4.76
N VAL A 25 16.10 5.77 4.65
CA VAL A 25 15.50 4.58 5.28
C VAL A 25 15.99 4.47 6.72
N LEU A 26 15.06 4.44 7.68
CA LEU A 26 15.39 4.34 9.10
C LEU A 26 15.39 2.90 9.62
N ASP A 27 14.48 2.05 9.13
CA ASP A 27 14.30 0.67 9.59
C ASP A 27 13.54 -0.16 8.55
N ILE A 28 13.67 -1.49 8.61
CA ILE A 28 12.96 -2.44 7.75
C ILE A 28 12.43 -3.58 8.64
N LYS A 29 11.11 -3.85 8.54
CA LYS A 29 10.45 -4.94 9.27
C LYS A 29 9.64 -5.83 8.31
N PRO A 30 9.54 -7.14 8.58
CA PRO A 30 8.66 -8.00 7.79
C PRO A 30 7.19 -7.64 8.06
N TYR A 31 6.38 -7.64 7.00
CA TYR A 31 4.91 -7.58 7.13
C TYR A 31 4.40 -8.94 7.63
N LEU A 32 3.73 -8.94 8.78
CA LEU A 32 3.16 -10.12 9.42
C LEU A 32 1.63 -9.98 9.45
N PRO A 33 0.87 -10.66 8.56
CA PRO A 33 -0.58 -10.51 8.49
C PRO A 33 -1.33 -10.80 9.80
N CYS A 34 -0.77 -11.65 10.66
CA CYS A 34 -1.34 -11.94 11.98
C CYS A 34 -1.25 -10.77 12.97
N SER A 35 -0.38 -9.79 12.71
CA SER A 35 -0.14 -8.60 13.52
C SER A 35 -0.62 -7.33 12.82
N ASP A 36 -0.26 -7.18 11.56
CA ASP A 36 -0.32 -5.90 10.85
C ASP A 36 -1.61 -5.73 10.04
N ARG A 37 -2.33 -6.83 9.74
CA ARG A 37 -3.59 -6.75 8.99
C ARG A 37 -4.76 -6.42 9.91
N VAL A 38 -5.42 -5.30 9.65
CA VAL A 38 -6.68 -4.95 10.31
C VAL A 38 -7.82 -5.73 9.65
N LEU A 39 -8.48 -6.62 10.41
CA LEU A 39 -9.58 -7.44 9.90
C LEU A 39 -10.92 -6.70 9.84
N LYS A 40 -11.08 -5.66 10.66
CA LYS A 40 -12.31 -4.85 10.76
C LYS A 40 -11.91 -3.40 10.95
N VAL A 41 -11.96 -2.64 9.86
CA VAL A 41 -11.66 -1.20 9.88
C VAL A 41 -12.94 -0.42 10.13
N HIS A 42 -12.82 0.70 10.84
CA HIS A 42 -13.86 1.71 10.89
C HIS A 42 -13.33 2.94 10.18
N THR A 43 -13.91 3.26 9.03
CA THR A 43 -13.56 4.44 8.23
C THR A 43 -14.64 5.50 8.38
N ALA A 44 -14.33 6.72 7.91
CA ALA A 44 -15.34 7.76 7.81
C ALA A 44 -16.36 7.43 6.70
N ASP A 45 -17.58 7.96 6.81
CA ASP A 45 -18.70 7.65 5.90
C ASP A 45 -18.35 7.79 4.41
N TRP A 46 -17.56 8.81 4.04
CA TRP A 46 -17.13 9.05 2.65
C TRP A 46 -16.18 7.98 2.09
N ALA A 47 -15.50 7.21 2.95
CA ALA A 47 -14.60 6.11 2.57
C ALA A 47 -15.24 4.73 2.74
N THR A 48 -16.55 4.65 3.02
CA THR A 48 -17.23 3.36 3.32
C THR A 48 -17.11 2.34 2.19
N ASN A 49 -17.01 2.81 0.94
CA ASN A 49 -16.93 1.94 -0.25
C ASN A 49 -15.49 1.64 -0.69
N TRP A 50 -14.49 2.13 0.03
CA TRP A 50 -13.09 1.87 -0.26
C TRP A 50 -12.70 0.45 0.23
N PRO A 51 -11.62 -0.14 -0.31
CA PRO A 51 -11.12 -1.42 0.16
C PRO A 51 -10.72 -1.35 1.64
N GLN A 52 -11.00 -2.40 2.41
CA GLN A 52 -10.79 -2.40 3.87
C GLN A 52 -9.39 -2.86 4.27
N SER A 53 -8.59 -3.32 3.31
CA SER A 53 -7.21 -3.75 3.53
C SER A 53 -6.35 -3.43 2.31
N LEU A 54 -5.03 -3.46 2.52
CA LEU A 54 -4.06 -3.27 1.44
C LEU A 54 -4.18 -4.38 0.38
N GLU A 55 -4.50 -5.61 0.81
CA GLU A 55 -4.71 -6.74 -0.09
C GLU A 55 -5.93 -6.55 -0.98
N GLU A 56 -7.06 -6.10 -0.42
CA GLU A 56 -8.26 -5.76 -1.21
C GLU A 56 -8.01 -4.59 -2.16
N SER A 57 -7.22 -3.61 -1.71
CA SER A 57 -6.85 -2.44 -2.52
C SER A 57 -6.14 -2.82 -3.81
N SER A 58 -5.37 -3.92 -3.81
CA SER A 58 -4.61 -4.35 -4.99
C SER A 58 -5.46 -4.78 -6.19
N THR A 59 -6.75 -5.03 -5.98
CA THR A 59 -7.73 -5.37 -7.03
C THR A 59 -8.88 -4.38 -7.12
N PHE A 60 -8.85 -3.32 -6.31
CA PHE A 60 -9.90 -2.32 -6.26
C PHE A 60 -9.79 -1.35 -7.45
N ASP A 61 -10.92 -1.02 -8.06
CA ASP A 61 -11.01 -0.09 -9.18
C ASP A 61 -11.03 1.35 -8.67
N TRP A 62 -9.83 1.89 -8.45
CA TRP A 62 -9.64 3.26 -7.96
C TRP A 62 -10.14 4.35 -8.91
N SER A 63 -10.38 4.03 -10.20
CA SER A 63 -10.97 4.99 -11.14
C SER A 63 -12.40 5.39 -10.78
N LYS A 64 -13.08 4.60 -9.94
CA LYS A 64 -14.40 4.92 -9.38
C LYS A 64 -14.36 5.95 -8.26
N VAL A 65 -13.17 6.19 -7.70
CA VAL A 65 -12.96 7.11 -6.56
C VAL A 65 -12.27 8.38 -7.02
N PHE A 66 -11.29 8.26 -7.93
CA PHE A 66 -10.54 9.40 -8.45
C PHE A 66 -10.84 9.59 -9.94
N ASP A 67 -11.51 10.70 -10.27
CA ASP A 67 -11.62 11.14 -11.66
C ASP A 67 -10.26 11.66 -12.17
N SER A 68 -9.93 11.36 -13.42
CA SER A 68 -8.69 11.78 -14.10
C SER A 68 -8.46 13.31 -14.20
N ALA A 69 -9.37 14.13 -13.66
CA ALA A 69 -9.28 15.59 -13.61
C ALA A 69 -8.77 16.14 -12.26
N MET A 70 -8.43 15.27 -11.30
CA MET A 70 -7.96 15.64 -9.95
C MET A 70 -6.44 15.45 -9.73
N LEU A 71 -5.67 15.19 -10.79
CA LEU A 71 -4.19 15.20 -10.81
C LEU A 71 -3.67 16.03 -11.98
#